data_AF-A0A529HHS6-F1
#
_entry.id   AF-A0A529HHS6-F1
#
_cell.length_a   1.000
_cell.length_b   1.000
_cell.length_c   1.000
_cell.angle_alpha   90.00
_cell.angle_beta   90.00
_cell.angle_gamma   90.00
#
_symmetry.space_group_name_H-M   'P 1'
#
loop_
_entity.id
_entity.type
_entity.pdbx_description
1 polymer ?
#
loop_
_entity_poly.entity_id
_entity_poly.type
_entity_poly.pdbx_seq_one_letter_code
_entity_poly.pdbx_strand_id
1 'polypeptide(L)'
;PGRLDDPGTEMDSNETIKQAVMAGLGVAFISAHTVAYEVASDRLAALDVISLPIRRQWFSVVRQDRAATPALEAFRDFLIKRGPTFLPVLSRLYAAS
;
A
#
# COMPACT_ATOMS: atom_id res chain seq x y z
N PRO A 1 32.89 6.08 -8.51
CA PRO A 1 32.31 5.68 -7.21
C PRO A 1 31.29 6.74 -6.77
N GLY A 2 30.04 6.59 -7.22
CA GLY A 2 29.04 7.65 -7.19
C GLY A 2 27.88 7.34 -6.24
N ARG A 3 27.77 8.15 -5.18
CA ARG A 3 26.53 8.58 -4.50
C ARG A 3 25.42 7.52 -4.36
N LEU A 4 25.74 6.37 -3.78
CA LEU A 4 24.75 5.41 -3.24
C LEU A 4 24.98 5.11 -1.76
N ASP A 5 26.02 5.69 -1.15
CA ASP A 5 26.41 5.41 0.24
C ASP A 5 25.71 6.32 1.27
N ASP A 6 24.97 7.33 0.79
CA ASP A 6 24.09 8.17 1.61
C ASP A 6 22.66 7.91 1.16
N PRO A 7 21.85 7.15 1.93
CA PRO A 7 20.45 7.03 1.63
C PRO A 7 19.90 8.46 1.63
N GLY A 8 19.34 8.91 0.51
CA GLY A 8 18.59 10.17 0.50
C GLY A 8 17.59 10.20 1.66
N THR A 9 17.14 11.39 2.05
CA THR A 9 16.31 11.66 3.22
C THR A 9 15.43 10.49 3.69
N GLU A 10 15.69 10.01 4.91
CA GLU A 10 14.88 8.99 5.58
C GLU A 10 13.73 9.63 6.35
N MET A 11 12.56 8.99 6.30
CA MET A 11 11.35 9.44 6.99
C MET A 11 10.54 8.23 7.47
N ASP A 12 10.16 8.22 8.75
CA ASP A 12 9.51 7.06 9.37
C ASP A 12 7.99 6.96 9.12
N SER A 13 7.38 7.99 8.54
CA SER A 13 5.94 8.07 8.35
C SER A 13 5.57 8.19 6.88
N ASN A 14 4.65 7.33 6.44
CA ASN A 14 4.04 7.43 5.10
C ASN A 14 3.45 8.82 4.85
N GLU A 15 2.88 9.47 5.88
CA GLU A 15 2.31 10.80 5.70
C GLU A 15 3.39 11.87 5.49
N THR A 16 4.49 11.81 6.26
CA THR A 16 5.63 12.72 6.05
C THR A 16 6.23 12.52 4.66
N ILE A 17 6.39 11.27 4.21
CA ILE A 17 6.86 10.94 2.85
C ILE A 17 5.92 11.55 1.80
N LYS A 18 4.60 11.37 1.95
CA LYS A 18 3.60 11.94 1.03
C LYS A 18 3.69 13.46 0.94
N GLN A 19 3.75 14.13 2.08
CA GLN A 19 3.86 15.59 2.14
C GLN A 19 5.16 16.08 1.47
N ALA A 20 6.28 15.37 1.69
CA ALA A 20 7.55 15.69 1.05
C ALA A 20 7.49 15.57 -0.48
N VAL A 21 6.88 14.51 -1.01
CA VAL A 21 6.69 14.34 -2.46
C VAL A 21 5.76 15.43 -3.01
N MET A 22 4.64 15.72 -2.35
CA MET A 22 3.72 16.80 -2.77
C MET A 22 4.38 18.19 -2.72
N ALA A 23 5.34 18.40 -1.82
CA ALA A 23 6.15 19.60 -1.74
C ALA A 23 7.30 19.65 -2.77
N GLY A 24 7.45 18.64 -3.62
CA GLY A 24 8.47 18.59 -4.66
C GLY A 24 9.87 18.18 -4.18
N LEU A 25 9.98 17.58 -2.99
CA LEU A 25 11.28 17.17 -2.42
C LEU A 25 11.85 15.89 -3.06
N GLY A 26 11.08 15.19 -3.90
CA GLY A 26 11.55 14.01 -4.63
C GLY A 26 10.44 13.03 -4.99
N VAL A 27 10.82 11.77 -5.15
CA VAL A 27 9.92 10.63 -5.41
C VAL A 27 10.01 9.64 -4.25
N ALA A 28 8.95 8.85 -4.05
CA ALA A 28 8.91 7.84 -3.00
C ALA A 28 8.48 6.48 -3.52
N PHE A 29 8.97 5.43 -2.87
CA PHE A 29 8.52 4.05 -3.09
C PHE A 29 7.83 3.54 -1.82
N ILE A 30 6.49 3.53 -1.83
CA ILE A 30 5.65 3.20 -0.67
C ILE A 30 4.41 2.39 -1.11
N SER A 31 3.67 1.85 -0.14
CA SER A 31 2.47 1.05 -0.41
C SER A 31 1.39 1.86 -1.13
N ALA A 32 0.82 1.30 -2.21
CA ALA A 32 -0.32 1.89 -2.91
C ALA A 32 -1.52 2.20 -1.99
N HIS A 33 -1.67 1.48 -0.87
CA HIS A 33 -2.76 1.68 0.08
C HIS A 33 -2.68 3.05 0.78
N THR A 34 -1.49 3.65 0.88
CA THR A 34 -1.29 4.90 1.63
C THR A 34 -1.48 6.14 0.76
N VAL A 35 -1.47 5.97 -0.58
CA VAL A 35 -1.52 7.06 -1.57
C VAL A 35 -2.73 7.00 -2.50
N ALA A 36 -3.60 6.00 -2.34
CA ALA A 36 -4.73 5.78 -3.26
C ALA A 36 -5.63 7.02 -3.41
N TYR A 37 -5.88 7.74 -2.32
CA TYR A 37 -6.69 8.96 -2.33
C TYR A 37 -5.96 10.12 -3.02
N GLU A 38 -4.67 10.32 -2.75
CA GLU A 38 -3.86 11.37 -3.39
C GLU A 38 -3.75 11.16 -4.89
N VAL A 39 -3.64 9.92 -5.34
CA VAL A 39 -3.64 9.59 -6.77
C VAL A 39 -5.02 9.84 -7.38
N ALA A 40 -6.10 9.44 -6.72
CA ALA A 40 -7.46 9.67 -7.20
C ALA A 40 -7.88 11.15 -7.22
N SER A 41 -7.19 12.00 -6.44
CA SER A 41 -7.41 13.45 -6.37
C SER A 41 -6.37 14.26 -7.12
N ASP A 42 -5.55 13.62 -7.97
CA ASP A 42 -4.48 14.24 -8.77
C ASP A 42 -3.44 15.03 -7.96
N ARG A 43 -3.31 14.75 -6.65
CA ARG A 43 -2.29 15.35 -5.78
C ARG A 43 -0.95 14.64 -5.88
N LEU A 44 -0.96 13.35 -6.25
CA LEU A 44 0.22 12.55 -6.52
C LEU A 44 0.03 11.77 -7.81
N ALA A 45 1.12 11.52 -8.55
CA ALA A 45 1.12 10.67 -9.72
C ALA A 45 1.86 9.35 -9.42
N ALA A 46 1.28 8.23 -9.83
CA ALA A 46 1.95 6.94 -9.81
C ALA A 46 2.81 6.78 -11.07
N LEU A 47 4.11 6.51 -10.88
CA LEU A 47 5.05 6.32 -11.98
C LEU A 47 4.97 4.89 -12.52
N ASP A 48 4.95 4.75 -13.85
CA ASP A 48 5.03 3.47 -14.55
C ASP A 48 6.50 3.06 -14.69
N VAL A 49 6.93 2.10 -13.87
CA VAL A 49 8.33 1.69 -13.74
C VAL A 49 8.42 0.18 -13.96
N ILE A 50 9.39 -0.24 -14.78
CA ILE A 50 9.64 -1.65 -15.08
C ILE A 50 9.79 -2.46 -13.79
N SER A 51 9.19 -3.65 -13.75
CA SER A 51 9.19 -4.57 -12.60
C SER A 51 8.41 -4.08 -11.37
N LEU A 52 7.64 -2.99 -11.47
CA LEU A 52 6.67 -2.56 -10.46
C LEU A 52 5.23 -2.80 -10.94
N PRO A 53 4.26 -2.97 -10.02
CA PRO A 53 4.37 -2.91 -8.56
C PRO A 53 4.91 -4.19 -7.93
N ILE A 54 5.56 -4.07 -6.76
CA ILE A 54 5.84 -5.24 -5.90
C ILE A 54 4.52 -5.69 -5.27
N ARG A 55 4.04 -6.87 -5.67
CA ARG A 55 2.81 -7.47 -5.12
C ARG A 55 3.10 -8.07 -3.74
N ARG A 56 2.42 -7.55 -2.73
CA ARG A 56 2.45 -8.08 -1.35
C ARG A 56 1.09 -8.69 -1.02
N GLN A 57 1.10 -9.71 -0.17
CA GLN A 57 -0.10 -10.43 0.27
C GLN A 57 -0.48 -10.03 1.69
N TRP A 58 -1.77 -9.84 1.92
CA TRP A 58 -2.34 -9.67 3.25
C TRP A 58 -2.88 -11.01 3.75
N PHE A 59 -2.66 -11.30 5.03
CA PHE A 59 -3.11 -12.54 5.67
C PHE A 59 -4.04 -12.21 6.84
N SER A 60 -5.13 -12.96 6.96
CA SER A 60 -5.94 -12.99 8.17
C SER A 60 -5.44 -14.13 9.05
N VAL A 61 -4.98 -13.81 10.26
CA VAL A 61 -4.39 -14.78 11.19
C VAL A 61 -5.22 -14.82 12.45
N VAL A 62 -5.55 -16.03 12.90
CA VAL A 62 -6.27 -16.28 14.15
C VAL A 62 -5.48 -17.27 15.00
N ARG A 63 -5.56 -17.12 16.31
CA ARG A 63 -4.95 -18.09 17.25
C ARG A 63 -5.74 -19.39 17.24
N GLN A 64 -5.04 -20.52 17.15
CA GLN A 64 -5.66 -21.84 17.10
C GLN A 64 -6.34 -22.24 18.42
N ASP A 65 -5.88 -21.69 19.55
CA ASP A 65 -6.36 -22.00 20.90
C ASP A 65 -7.52 -21.10 21.38
N ARG A 66 -8.03 -20.22 20.50
CA ARG A 66 -9.23 -19.42 20.77
C ARG A 66 -10.45 -20.02 20.10
N ALA A 67 -11.50 -20.28 20.88
CA ALA A 67 -12.81 -20.62 20.34
C ALA A 67 -13.34 -19.48 19.46
N ALA A 68 -13.92 -19.84 18.31
CA ALA A 68 -14.53 -18.88 17.41
C ALA A 68 -15.82 -18.34 18.04
N THR A 69 -15.89 -17.01 18.20
CA THR A 69 -17.14 -16.35 18.59
C THR A 69 -17.97 -16.07 17.34
N PRO A 70 -19.30 -15.93 17.45
CA PRO A 70 -20.14 -15.56 16.31
C PRO A 70 -19.67 -14.26 15.63
N ALA A 71 -19.16 -13.30 16.41
CA ALA A 71 -18.59 -12.06 15.88
C ALA A 71 -17.29 -12.29 15.08
N LEU A 72 -16.41 -13.19 15.54
CA LEU A 72 -15.18 -13.54 14.82
C LEU A 72 -15.50 -14.24 13.49
N GLU A 73 -16.46 -15.16 13.50
CA GLU A 73 -16.91 -15.84 12.28
C GLU A 73 -17.51 -14.87 11.28
N ALA A 74 -18.42 -13.98 11.73
CA ALA A 74 -19.00 -12.95 10.90
C ALA A 74 -17.94 -12.01 10.30
N PHE A 75 -16.94 -11.62 11.09
CA PHE A 75 -15.85 -10.77 10.61
C PHE A 75 -14.93 -11.51 9.62
N ARG A 76 -14.61 -12.79 9.88
CA ARG A 76 -13.83 -13.62 8.95
C ARG A 76 -14.54 -13.76 7.61
N ASP A 77 -15.82 -14.04 7.63
CA ASP A 77 -16.65 -14.15 6.44
C ASP A 77 -16.71 -12.82 5.67
N PHE A 78 -16.85 -11.71 6.39
CA PHE A 78 -16.77 -10.37 5.81
C PHE A 78 -15.42 -10.14 5.14
N LEU A 79 -14.30 -10.42 5.83
CA LEU A 79 -12.96 -10.22 5.27
C LEU A 79 -12.74 -11.05 3.99
N ILE A 80 -13.17 -12.31 3.97
CA ILE A 80 -13.00 -13.17 2.79
C ILE A 80 -13.85 -12.66 1.62
N LYS A 81 -15.11 -12.29 1.87
CA LYS A 81 -16.05 -11.88 0.81
C LYS A 81 -15.83 -10.46 0.31
N ARG A 82 -15.44 -9.54 1.21
CA ARG A 82 -15.39 -8.09 0.95
C ARG A 82 -13.97 -7.52 1.01
N GLY A 83 -13.04 -8.15 1.72
CA GLY A 83 -11.66 -7.69 1.85
C GLY A 83 -10.99 -7.30 0.53
N PRO A 84 -11.07 -8.11 -0.54
CA PRO A 84 -10.48 -7.78 -1.84
C PRO A 84 -10.97 -6.45 -2.43
N THR A 85 -12.22 -6.03 -2.14
CA THR A 85 -12.78 -4.78 -2.65
C THR A 85 -12.20 -3.52 -2.01
N PHE A 86 -11.47 -3.66 -0.90
CA PHE A 86 -10.80 -2.57 -0.20
C PHE A 86 -9.32 -2.44 -0.58
N LEU A 87 -8.79 -3.33 -1.44
CA LEU A 87 -7.43 -3.18 -1.96
C LEU A 87 -7.39 -2.05 -3.00
N PRO A 88 -6.32 -1.24 -3.03
CA PRO A 88 -6.20 -0.13 -3.95
C PRO A 88 -6.10 -0.66 -5.38
N VAL A 89 -7.06 -0.30 -6.22
CA VAL A 89 -7.03 -0.59 -7.65
C VAL A 89 -6.36 0.57 -8.36
N LEU A 90 -5.02 0.58 -8.36
CA LEU A 90 -4.25 1.45 -9.27
C LEU A 90 -4.25 0.77 -10.65
N SER A 91 -5.31 1.03 -11.41
CA SER A 91 -5.67 0.35 -12.67
C SER A 91 -4.53 0.29 -13.71
N ARG A 92 -3.61 1.25 -13.69
CA ARG A 92 -2.44 1.26 -14.60
C ARG A 92 -1.28 0.36 -14.13
N LEU A 93 -1.16 0.10 -12.82
CA LEU A 93 -0.07 -0.70 -12.23
C LEU A 93 -0.47 -2.17 -11.98
N TYR A 94 -1.76 -2.44 -11.80
CA TYR A 94 -2.28 -3.80 -11.64
C TYR A 94 -2.96 -4.30 -12.91
N ALA A 95 -2.27 -4.24 -14.06
CA ALA A 95 -2.74 -4.94 -15.24
C ALA A 95 -2.96 -6.42 -14.89
N ALA A 96 -4.13 -6.96 -15.26
CA ALA A 96 -4.46 -8.36 -15.06
C ALA A 96 -3.45 -9.20 -15.85
N SER A 97 -2.77 -10.11 -15.15
CA SER A 97 -2.10 -11.25 -15.77
C SER A 97 -3.12 -12.33 -16.08
#